data_AF-A0A1E2V766-F1
#
_entry.id   AF-A0A1E2V766-F1
#
_cell.length_a   1.000
_cell.length_b   1.000
_cell.length_c   1.000
_cell.angle_alpha   90.00
_cell.angle_beta   90.00
_cell.angle_gamma   90.00
#
_symmetry.space_group_name_H-M   'P 1'
#
loop_
_entity.id
_entity.type
_entity.pdbx_description
1 polymer ?
#
loop_
_entity_poly.entity_id
_entity_poly.type
_entity_poly.pdbx_seq_one_letter_code
_entity_poly.pdbx_strand_id
1 'polypeptide(L)'
;MATARLDIRLDEEIKAKAEKASALLGLKSLTEYVVRLMDEDATHVIEAHESMVVKDSVFDEFIAACDQAKAPNRALLEAAQFTDERGIK
;
A
#
# COMPACT_ATOMS: atom_id res chain seq x y z
N MET A 1 2.42 2.04 23.94
CA MET A 1 3.90 2.04 23.96
C MET A 1 4.39 1.29 22.74
N ALA A 2 5.35 1.84 21.99
CA ALA A 2 5.97 1.10 20.88
C ALA A 2 6.96 0.07 21.44
N THR A 3 6.86 -1.18 20.99
CA THR A 3 7.69 -2.31 21.44
C THR A 3 8.65 -2.80 20.36
N ALA A 4 8.38 -2.49 19.10
CA ALA A 4 9.25 -2.79 17.97
C ALA A 4 10.38 -1.76 17.85
N ARG A 5 11.54 -2.20 17.38
CA ARG A 5 12.75 -1.37 17.23
C ARG A 5 13.24 -1.40 15.79
N LEU A 6 13.76 -0.26 15.34
CA LEU A 6 14.44 -0.11 14.06
C LEU A 6 15.81 0.52 14.33
N ASP A 7 16.87 -0.24 14.04
CA ASP A 7 18.24 0.23 14.18
C ASP A 7 18.75 0.72 12.81
N ILE A 8 19.09 2.01 12.72
CA ILE A 8 19.48 2.67 11.47
C ILE A 8 20.89 3.25 11.61
N ARG A 9 21.70 3.12 10.56
CA ARG A 9 22.93 3.90 10.39
C ARG A 9 22.67 5.01 9.37
N LEU A 10 23.04 6.23 9.72
CA LEU A 10 22.85 7.41 8.91
C LEU A 10 24.18 8.13 8.73
N ASP A 11 24.39 8.69 7.55
CA ASP A 11 25.46 9.66 7.36
C ASP A 11 25.14 10.95 8.14
N GLU A 12 26.18 11.64 8.61
CA GLU A 12 26.06 12.83 9.46
C GLU A 12 25.21 13.92 8.78
N GLU A 13 25.36 14.09 7.46
CA GLU A 13 24.58 15.07 6.70
C GLU A 13 23.08 14.76 6.70
N ILE A 14 22.71 13.48 6.56
CA ILE A 14 21.31 13.04 6.57
C ILE A 14 20.71 13.27 7.96
N LYS A 15 21.46 12.91 9.01
CA LYS A 15 21.05 13.13 10.40
C LYS A 15 20.82 14.62 10.67
N ALA A 16 21.77 15.49 10.30
CA ALA A 16 21.65 16.93 10.52
C ALA A 16 20.43 17.55 9.80
N LYS A 17 20.13 17.11 8.57
CA LYS A 17 18.93 17.54 7.84
C LYS A 17 17.65 17.12 8.55
N ALA A 18 17.58 15.87 9.00
CA ALA A 18 16.41 15.34 9.70
C ALA A 18 16.19 16.00 11.07
N GLU A 19 17.26 16.28 11.83
CA GLU A 19 17.18 17.02 13.09
C GLU A 19 16.68 18.46 12.87
N LYS A 20 17.18 19.14 11.83
CA LYS A 20 16.69 20.48 11.45
C LYS A 20 15.21 20.45 11.07
N ALA A 21 14.78 19.47 10.28
CA ALA A 21 13.37 19.31 9.91
C ALA A 21 12.49 19.04 11.14
N SER A 22 12.91 18.14 12.03
CA SER A 22 12.24 17.87 13.31
C SER A 22 12.06 19.14 14.14
N ALA A 23 13.10 19.96 14.27
CA ALA A 23 13.05 21.21 15.03
C ALA A 23 12.10 22.24 14.40
N LEU A 24 12.13 22.38 13.07
CA LEU A 24 11.24 23.31 12.34
C LEU A 24 9.76 22.92 12.44
N LEU A 25 9.47 21.62 12.52
CA LEU A 25 8.11 21.09 12.71
C LEU A 25 7.65 21.11 14.18
N GLY A 26 8.52 21.52 15.12
CA GLY A 26 8.21 21.55 16.55
C GLY A 26 8.08 20.17 17.19
N LEU A 27 8.70 19.13 16.59
CA LEU A 27 8.67 17.77 17.11
C LEU A 27 9.66 17.60 18.25
N LYS A 28 9.34 16.68 19.17
CA LYS A 28 10.11 16.51 20.41
C LYS A 28 11.43 15.77 20.21
N SER A 29 11.56 15.02 19.13
CA SER A 29 12.76 14.23 18.85
C SER A 29 12.88 13.84 17.37
N LEU A 30 14.11 13.55 16.95
CA LEU A 30 14.39 12.94 15.65
C LEU A 30 13.63 11.63 15.45
N THR A 31 13.47 10.82 16.50
CA THR A 31 12.70 9.56 16.44
C THR A 31 11.24 9.82 16.08
N GLU A 32 10.61 10.83 16.67
CA GLU A 32 9.23 11.20 16.35
C GLU A 32 9.10 11.63 14.88
N TYR A 33 10.05 12.41 14.37
CA TYR A 33 10.10 12.79 12.97
C TYR A 33 10.22 11.59 12.02
N VAL A 34 11.17 10.68 12.30
CA VAL A 34 11.42 9.50 11.45
C VAL A 34 10.23 8.54 11.48
N VAL A 35 9.64 8.28 12.65
CA VAL A 35 8.46 7.40 12.76
C VAL A 35 7.29 7.96 11.98
N ARG A 36 7.03 9.27 12.08
CA ARG A 36 5.96 9.93 11.31
C ARG A 36 6.22 9.87 9.81
N LEU A 37 7.43 10.20 9.36
CA LEU A 37 7.80 10.14 7.95
C LEU A 37 7.64 8.72 7.39
N MET A 38 8.06 7.71 8.14
CA MET A 38 7.92 6.31 7.74
C MET A 38 6.45 5.88 7.65
N ASP A 39 5.61 6.28 8.59
CA ASP A 39 4.19 5.95 8.60
C ASP A 39 3.46 6.61 7.40
N GLU A 40 3.72 7.90 7.17
CA GLU A 40 3.16 8.67 6.05
C GLU A 40 3.60 8.08 4.70
N ASP A 41 4.90 7.80 4.51
CA ASP A 41 5.43 7.24 3.26
C ASP A 41 4.93 5.80 3.03
N ALA A 42 4.99 4.94 4.05
CA ALA A 42 4.51 3.56 3.94
C ALA A 42 3.03 3.50 3.57
N THR A 43 2.21 4.38 4.17
CA THR A 43 0.77 4.49 3.84
C THR A 43 0.60 4.82 2.36
N HIS A 44 1.28 5.84 1.84
CA HIS A 44 1.19 6.20 0.43
C HIS A 44 1.68 5.11 -0.50
N VAL A 45 2.78 4.41 -0.16
CA VAL A 45 3.30 3.31 -0.97
C VAL A 45 2.32 2.15 -1.02
N ILE A 46 1.71 1.78 0.11
CA ILE A 46 0.69 0.72 0.17
C ILE A 46 -0.52 1.13 -0.68
N GLU A 47 -1.06 2.34 -0.47
CA GLU A 47 -2.20 2.85 -1.23
C GLU A 47 -1.92 2.84 -2.74
N ALA A 48 -0.72 3.23 -3.17
CA ALA A 48 -0.37 3.25 -4.59
C ALA A 48 -0.31 1.86 -5.24
N HIS A 49 -0.10 0.79 -4.47
CA HIS A 49 -0.04 -0.58 -4.98
C HIS A 49 -1.32 -1.38 -4.76
N GLU A 50 -2.08 -1.08 -3.70
CA GLU A 50 -3.30 -1.81 -3.33
C GLU A 50 -4.58 -1.12 -3.79
N SER A 51 -4.51 0.16 -4.17
CA SER A 51 -5.64 0.90 -4.70
C SER A 51 -5.45 1.26 -6.16
N MET A 52 -6.56 1.30 -6.89
CA MET A 52 -6.60 1.78 -8.26
C MET A 52 -7.65 2.89 -8.36
N VAL A 53 -7.21 4.09 -8.68
CA VAL A 53 -8.11 5.19 -9.03
C VAL A 53 -8.45 5.07 -10.51
N VAL A 54 -9.71 4.80 -10.81
CA VAL A 54 -10.22 4.75 -12.18
C VAL A 54 -11.00 6.02 -12.51
N LYS A 55 -11.18 6.29 -13.81
CA LYS A 55 -12.07 7.36 -14.25
C LYS A 55 -13.52 7.02 -13.90
N ASP A 56 -14.35 8.02 -13.61
CA ASP A 56 -15.77 7.82 -13.29
C ASP A 56 -16.51 6.94 -14.31
N SER A 57 -16.25 7.14 -15.61
CA SER A 57 -16.86 6.31 -16.66
C SER A 57 -16.48 4.83 -16.57
N VAL A 58 -15.24 4.54 -16.18
CA VAL A 58 -14.76 3.15 -15.99
C VAL A 58 -15.36 2.55 -14.73
N PHE A 59 -15.55 3.37 -13.69
CA PHE A 59 -16.26 2.94 -12.49
C PHE A 59 -17.71 2.57 -12.80
N ASP A 60 -18.43 3.41 -13.56
CA ASP A 60 -19.80 3.13 -13.99
C ASP A 60 -19.88 1.85 -14.86
N GLU A 61 -18.94 1.67 -15.80
CA GLU A 61 -18.82 0.45 -16.60
C GLU A 61 -18.58 -0.79 -15.73
N PHE A 62 -17.72 -0.68 -14.72
CA PHE A 62 -17.44 -1.76 -13.78
C PHE A 62 -18.68 -2.14 -12.96
N ILE A 63 -19.39 -1.16 -12.38
CA ILE A 63 -20.61 -1.41 -11.62
C ILE A 63 -21.69 -2.05 -12.50
N ALA A 64 -21.90 -1.53 -13.71
CA ALA A 64 -22.85 -2.11 -14.66
C ALA A 64 -22.49 -3.56 -15.04
N ALA A 65 -21.19 -3.87 -15.19
CA ALA A 65 -20.72 -5.23 -15.44
C ALA A 65 -20.95 -6.16 -14.24
N CYS A 66 -20.80 -5.68 -13.00
CA CYS A 66 -21.12 -6.43 -11.78
C CYS A 66 -22.63 -6.74 -11.69
N ASP A 67 -23.49 -5.75 -11.94
CA ASP A 67 -24.95 -5.92 -11.86
C ASP A 67 -25.49 -6.86 -12.94
N GLN A 68 -24.81 -6.91 -14.11
CA GLN A 68 -25.19 -7.74 -15.25
C GLN A 68 -24.32 -9.00 -15.37
N ALA A 69 -23.59 -9.37 -14.33
CA ALA A 69 -22.64 -10.47 -14.36
C ALA A 69 -23.32 -11.78 -14.82
N LYS A 70 -22.78 -12.36 -15.91
CA LYS A 70 -23.23 -13.64 -16.46
C LYS A 70 -22.39 -14.79 -15.91
N ALA A 71 -22.88 -16.01 -16.10
CA ALA A 71 -22.10 -17.21 -15.81
C ALA A 71 -20.74 -17.17 -16.55
N PRO A 72 -19.64 -17.62 -15.92
CA PRO A 72 -18.33 -17.72 -16.57
C PRO A 72 -18.41 -18.55 -17.84
N ASN A 73 -17.59 -18.22 -18.84
CA ASN A 73 -17.51 -19.00 -20.07
C ASN A 73 -16.84 -20.36 -19.82
N ARG A 74 -16.95 -21.27 -20.80
CA ARG A 74 -16.41 -22.64 -20.68
C ARG A 74 -14.91 -22.67 -20.37
N ALA A 75 -14.13 -21.76 -20.96
CA ALA A 75 -12.69 -21.70 -20.74
C ALA A 75 -12.34 -21.33 -19.29
N LEU A 76 -13.08 -20.41 -18.67
CA LEU A 76 -12.89 -20.06 -17.26
C LEU A 76 -13.30 -21.21 -16.33
N LEU A 77 -14.37 -21.94 -16.65
CA LEU A 77 -14.82 -23.10 -15.88
C LEU A 77 -13.80 -24.25 -15.95
N GLU A 78 -13.29 -24.56 -17.14
CA GLU A 78 -12.25 -25.59 -17.34
C GLU A 78 -10.95 -25.22 -16.61
N ALA A 79 -10.55 -23.94 -16.65
CA ALA A 79 -9.37 -23.46 -15.93
C ALA A 79 -9.52 -23.59 -14.41
N ALA A 80 -10.69 -23.24 -13.86
CA ALA A 80 -10.98 -23.38 -12.44
C ALA A 80 -10.91 -24.85 -11.98
N GLN A 81 -11.54 -25.77 -12.74
CA GLN A 81 -11.47 -27.22 -12.48
C GLN A 81 -10.03 -27.72 -12.49
N PHE A 82 -9.24 -27.32 -13.49
CA PHE A 82 -7.84 -27.71 -13.58
C PHE A 82 -7.02 -27.26 -12.37
N THR A 83 -7.23 -26.05 -11.86
CA THR A 83 -6.54 -25.56 -10.65
C THR A 83 -6.96 -26.29 -9.38
N ASP A 84 -8.25 -26.59 -9.23
CA ASP A 84 -8.78 -27.34 -8.08
C ASP A 84 -8.19 -28.75 -8.01
N GLU A 85 -8.15 -29.45 -9.15
CA GLU A 85 -7.55 -30.79 -9.26
C GLU A 85 -6.05 -30.81 -8.93
N ARG A 86 -5.36 -29.68 -9.13
CA ARG A 86 -3.93 -29.51 -8.86
C ARG A 86 -3.63 -29.09 -7.41
N GLY A 87 -4.65 -28.78 -6.61
CA GLY A 87 -4.48 -28.29 -5.23
C GLY A 87 -3.81 -26.92 -5.13
N ILE A 88 -3.82 -26.12 -6.21
CA ILE A 88 -3.27 -24.77 -6.23
C ILE A 88 -4.36 -23.84 -5.69
N LYS A 89 -4.15 -23.32 -4.48
CA LYS A 89 -5.01 -22.31 -3.83
C LYS A 89 -4.34 -20.94 -3.87
#